data_AF-A0A381WK79-F1
#
_entry.id   AF-A0A381WK79-F1
#
_cell.length_a   1.000
_cell.length_b   1.000
_cell.length_c   1.000
_cell.angle_alpha   90.00
_cell.angle_beta   90.00
_cell.angle_gamma   90.00
#
_symmetry.space_group_name_H-M   'P 1'
#
loop_
_entity.id
_entity.type
_entity.pdbx_description
1 polymer ?
#
loop_
_entity_poly.entity_id
_entity_poly.type
_entity_poly.pdbx_seq_one_letter_code
_entity_poly.pdbx_strand_id
1 'polypeptide(L)'
;MEPLSLRVLLSEEKSGNRRRGRRRRRRRSRSGDRPSKETSPAAESAEVERALARFSVNPRPMGIPKEIDPPPKRIDLRWRTNAVSKDVQRKAGKIACIPGEFGFLPEERVQVIASKLDHLPITLEQALSLRSALNQEKSVYSYSKLMHRANEISRRYNAGESVVALSKRFDAPPVNTFRAVLTGRGWTKNRIKETLNR
;
A
#
# COMPACT_ATOMS: atom_id res chain seq x y z
N MET A 1 -20.96 -47.48 57.78
CA MET A 1 -19.63 -47.25 57.19
C MET A 1 -19.55 -45.79 56.82
N GLU A 2 -18.55 -45.12 57.39
CA GLU A 2 -18.22 -43.70 57.22
C GLU A 2 -17.96 -43.29 55.75
N PRO A 3 -18.07 -41.99 55.43
CA PRO A 3 -18.12 -41.43 54.08
C PRO A 3 -16.73 -41.00 53.57
N LEU A 4 -16.52 -41.02 52.25
CA LEU A 4 -15.36 -40.36 51.63
C LEU A 4 -15.73 -38.96 51.15
N SER A 5 -15.42 -38.00 52.02
CA SER A 5 -15.20 -36.60 51.69
C SER A 5 -13.96 -36.44 50.80
N LEU A 6 -14.01 -35.56 49.80
CA LEU A 6 -12.85 -34.75 49.43
C LEU A 6 -13.29 -33.32 49.13
N ARG A 7 -13.22 -32.54 50.20
CA ARG A 7 -13.21 -31.09 50.26
C ARG A 7 -11.83 -30.63 49.76
N VAL A 8 -11.78 -29.89 48.66
CA VAL A 8 -10.69 -28.92 48.41
C VAL A 8 -11.31 -27.64 47.87
N LEU A 9 -11.56 -26.73 48.81
CA LEU A 9 -11.59 -25.29 48.60
C LEU A 9 -10.18 -24.80 48.25
N LEU A 10 -10.13 -23.53 47.83
CA LEU A 10 -8.96 -22.64 47.64
C LEU A 10 -8.45 -22.61 46.19
N SER A 11 -8.29 -21.47 45.51
CA SER A 11 -8.24 -20.09 45.98
C SER A 11 -8.58 -19.15 44.82
N GLU A 12 -9.25 -18.04 45.14
CA GLU A 12 -9.20 -16.82 44.35
C GLU A 12 -7.73 -16.42 44.13
N GLU A 13 -7.24 -16.48 42.89
CA GLU A 13 -5.99 -15.81 42.55
C GLU A 13 -6.27 -14.34 42.26
N LYS A 14 -6.09 -13.57 43.34
CA LYS A 14 -5.67 -12.17 43.39
C LYS A 14 -5.26 -11.57 42.05
N SER A 15 -5.92 -10.46 41.75
CA SER A 15 -5.46 -9.35 40.92
C SER A 15 -3.95 -9.10 41.02
N GLY A 16 -3.21 -9.79 40.16
CA GLY A 16 -1.79 -9.56 39.95
C GLY A 16 -1.60 -8.19 39.32
N ASN A 17 -1.30 -7.21 40.17
CA ASN A 17 -0.81 -5.88 39.84
C ASN A 17 0.46 -6.00 38.96
N ARG A 18 0.27 -6.22 37.65
CA ARG A 18 1.34 -6.20 36.65
C ARG A 18 1.77 -4.76 36.47
N ARG A 19 2.66 -4.32 37.36
CA ARG A 19 3.52 -3.15 37.18
C ARG A 19 3.99 -3.14 35.73
N ARG A 20 3.47 -2.20 34.93
CA ARG A 20 3.92 -1.94 33.56
C ARG A 20 5.38 -1.52 33.65
N GLY A 21 6.28 -2.50 33.62
CA GLY A 21 7.70 -2.30 33.46
C GLY A 21 7.91 -1.46 32.21
N ARG A 22 8.37 -0.23 32.41
CA ARG A 22 8.84 0.70 31.38
C ARG A 22 9.81 -0.10 30.50
N ARG A 23 9.35 -0.59 29.34
CA ARG A 23 10.23 -1.19 28.34
C ARG A 23 11.25 -0.13 27.98
N ARG A 24 12.48 -0.28 28.50
CA ARG A 24 13.63 0.53 28.09
C ARG A 24 13.65 0.50 26.56
N ARG A 25 13.49 1.67 25.94
CA ARG A 25 13.69 1.86 24.50
C ARG A 25 15.08 1.30 24.20
N ARG A 26 15.14 0.13 23.55
CA ARG A 26 16.38 -0.31 22.91
C ARG A 26 16.74 0.79 21.91
N ARG A 27 17.78 1.58 22.23
CA ARG A 27 18.45 2.44 21.26
C ARG A 27 18.82 1.51 20.11
N ARG A 28 18.15 1.64 18.96
CA ARG A 28 18.60 1.03 17.72
C ARG A 28 20.01 1.58 17.51
N SER A 29 21.01 0.73 17.63
CA SER A 29 22.33 1.02 17.10
C SER A 29 22.11 1.46 15.65
N ARG A 30 22.67 2.62 15.30
CA ARG A 30 22.83 3.06 13.92
C ARG A 30 23.58 1.93 13.21
N SER A 31 22.85 1.02 12.57
CA SER A 31 23.42 0.24 11.48
C SER A 31 23.82 1.27 10.45
N GLY A 32 25.14 1.44 10.30
CA GLY A 32 25.73 2.24 9.24
C GLY A 32 25.18 1.80 7.89
N ASP A 33 25.26 2.72 6.94
CA ASP A 33 25.00 2.51 5.52
C ASP A 33 25.45 1.11 5.10
N ARG A 34 24.47 0.22 4.89
CA ARG A 34 24.71 -0.89 4.00
C ARG A 34 24.67 -0.26 2.61
N PRO A 35 25.78 -0.31 1.84
CA PRO A 35 25.72 0.11 0.45
C PRO A 35 24.57 -0.67 -0.21
N SER A 36 23.79 0.05 -1.03
CA SER A 36 22.81 -0.57 -1.92
C SER A 36 23.50 -1.76 -2.57
N LYS A 37 22.88 -2.94 -2.47
CA LYS A 37 23.37 -4.16 -3.10
C LYS A 37 23.42 -3.87 -4.60
N GLU A 38 24.57 -3.43 -5.10
CA GLU A 38 24.82 -3.30 -6.52
C GLU A 38 24.59 -4.69 -7.09
N THR A 39 23.64 -4.80 -8.00
CA THR A 39 23.40 -6.03 -8.75
C THR A 39 24.69 -6.30 -9.51
N SER A 40 25.48 -7.25 -9.04
CA SER A 40 26.69 -7.64 -9.73
C SER A 40 26.29 -8.21 -11.10
N PRO A 41 26.98 -7.85 -12.19
CA PRO A 41 26.64 -8.32 -13.55
C PRO A 41 26.61 -9.86 -13.70
N ALA A 42 27.28 -10.58 -12.79
CA ALA A 42 27.24 -12.03 -12.69
C ALA A 42 25.86 -12.62 -12.25
N ALA A 43 25.04 -11.83 -11.56
CA ALA A 43 23.66 -12.19 -11.20
C ALA A 43 22.65 -11.79 -12.29
N GLU A 44 23.08 -11.20 -13.39
CA GLU A 44 22.25 -10.99 -14.57
C GLU A 44 22.54 -12.09 -15.61
N SER A 45 23.76 -12.62 -15.66
CA SER A 45 24.14 -13.67 -16.62
C SER A 45 23.45 -15.01 -16.35
N ALA A 46 23.35 -15.47 -15.10
CA ALA A 46 22.75 -16.78 -14.79
C ALA A 46 21.24 -16.85 -15.10
N GLU A 47 20.51 -15.77 -14.83
CA GLU A 47 19.08 -15.62 -15.09
C GLU A 47 18.81 -15.52 -16.59
N VAL A 48 19.65 -14.77 -17.31
CA VAL A 48 19.59 -14.66 -18.78
C VAL A 48 19.91 -15.99 -19.44
N GLU A 49 20.96 -16.69 -19.01
CA GLU A 49 21.31 -18.03 -19.47
C GLU A 49 20.19 -19.04 -19.20
N ARG A 50 19.58 -19.00 -18.00
CA ARG A 50 18.42 -19.83 -17.67
C ARG A 50 17.22 -19.52 -18.57
N ALA A 51 16.97 -18.26 -18.91
CA ALA A 51 15.88 -17.87 -19.79
C ALA A 51 16.10 -18.36 -21.22
N LEU A 52 17.32 -18.22 -21.74
CA LEU A 52 17.72 -18.71 -23.07
C LEU A 52 17.66 -20.24 -23.16
N ALA A 53 18.07 -20.94 -22.10
CA ALA A 53 18.06 -22.40 -22.05
C ALA A 53 16.64 -22.99 -22.17
N ARG A 54 15.57 -22.26 -21.81
CA ARG A 54 14.17 -22.74 -21.92
C ARG A 54 13.77 -23.16 -23.32
N PHE A 55 14.40 -22.60 -24.36
CA PHE A 55 14.13 -22.93 -25.76
C PHE A 55 14.81 -24.23 -26.21
N SER A 56 15.79 -24.73 -25.44
CA SER A 56 16.60 -25.91 -25.79
C SER A 56 16.30 -27.14 -24.94
N VAL A 57 15.49 -27.02 -23.88
CA VAL A 57 15.14 -28.13 -22.97
C VAL A 57 14.10 -29.07 -23.58
N ASN A 58 14.35 -30.39 -23.49
CA ASN A 58 13.42 -31.46 -23.87
C ASN A 58 13.05 -32.31 -22.64
N PRO A 59 11.75 -32.53 -22.34
CA PRO A 59 10.58 -32.02 -23.06
C PRO A 59 10.38 -30.52 -22.83
N ARG A 60 9.80 -29.84 -23.82
CA ARG A 60 9.63 -28.38 -23.77
C ARG A 60 8.68 -27.95 -22.64
N PRO A 61 8.94 -26.80 -22.00
CA PRO A 61 8.01 -26.20 -21.05
C PRO A 61 6.63 -25.95 -21.67
N MET A 62 5.58 -26.12 -20.87
CA MET A 62 4.20 -25.82 -21.25
C MET A 62 4.08 -24.36 -21.71
N GLY A 63 3.51 -24.13 -22.90
CA GLY A 63 3.29 -22.79 -23.47
C GLY A 63 4.29 -22.36 -24.54
N ILE A 64 5.34 -23.13 -24.82
CA ILE A 64 6.22 -22.91 -25.99
C ILE A 64 5.72 -23.77 -27.17
N PRO A 65 5.38 -23.16 -28.33
CA PRO A 65 5.00 -23.91 -29.53
C PRO A 65 6.06 -24.94 -29.95
N LYS A 66 5.63 -26.04 -30.60
CA LYS A 66 6.52 -27.07 -31.14
C LYS A 66 7.40 -26.53 -32.27
N GLU A 67 6.88 -25.60 -33.05
CA GLU A 67 7.59 -24.90 -34.11
C GLU A 67 7.62 -23.41 -33.78
N ILE A 68 8.81 -22.82 -33.77
CA ILE A 68 9.04 -21.39 -33.53
C ILE A 68 9.68 -20.84 -34.80
N ASP A 69 8.84 -20.31 -35.69
CA ASP A 69 9.27 -19.63 -36.91
C ASP A 69 8.70 -18.21 -36.93
N PRO A 70 9.54 -17.15 -36.90
CA PRO A 70 11.01 -17.15 -36.92
C PRO A 70 11.66 -17.54 -35.57
N PRO A 71 12.93 -17.95 -35.57
CA PRO A 71 13.65 -18.32 -34.34
C PRO A 71 13.75 -17.16 -33.34
N PRO A 72 13.91 -17.44 -32.03
CA PRO A 72 14.02 -16.42 -30.99
C PRO A 72 15.13 -15.41 -31.30
N LYS A 73 14.80 -14.11 -31.28
CA LYS A 73 15.77 -13.02 -31.47
C LYS A 73 16.04 -12.30 -30.17
N ARG A 74 17.31 -11.97 -29.92
CA ARG A 74 17.70 -11.07 -28.83
C ARG A 74 17.48 -9.63 -29.28
N ILE A 75 16.71 -8.87 -28.50
CA ILE A 75 16.51 -7.43 -28.71
C ILE A 75 17.08 -6.72 -27.50
N ASP A 76 18.20 -6.02 -27.68
CA ASP A 76 18.79 -5.21 -26.62
C ASP A 76 18.12 -3.83 -26.60
N LEU A 77 17.27 -3.60 -25.59
CA LEU A 77 16.58 -2.33 -25.38
C LEU A 77 17.38 -1.45 -24.43
N ARG A 78 17.78 -0.25 -24.87
CA ARG A 78 18.33 0.79 -23.98
C ARG A 78 17.20 1.68 -23.49
N TRP A 79 16.77 1.46 -22.25
CA TRP A 79 15.73 2.29 -21.62
C TRP A 79 16.31 3.64 -21.17
N ARG A 80 15.96 4.73 -21.86
CA ARG A 80 16.38 6.08 -21.47
C ARG A 80 15.46 6.61 -20.36
N THR A 81 16.03 6.92 -19.20
CA THR A 81 15.28 7.47 -18.06
C THR A 81 15.32 8.99 -18.08
N ASN A 82 14.18 9.62 -18.42
CA ASN A 82 14.00 11.06 -18.29
C ASN A 82 13.57 11.39 -16.85
N ALA A 83 14.54 11.42 -15.93
CA ALA A 83 14.27 11.71 -14.53
C ALA A 83 13.88 13.19 -14.35
N VAL A 84 12.70 13.42 -13.76
CA VAL A 84 12.24 14.76 -13.38
C VAL A 84 12.92 15.16 -12.07
N SER A 85 13.40 16.40 -11.97
CA SER A 85 14.04 16.90 -10.75
C SER A 85 13.06 16.93 -9.57
N LYS A 86 13.57 16.77 -8.33
CA LYS A 86 12.74 16.76 -7.12
C LYS A 86 11.94 18.05 -6.94
N ASP A 87 12.48 19.18 -7.35
CA ASP A 87 11.79 20.48 -7.24
C ASP A 87 10.61 20.58 -8.20
N VAL A 88 10.77 20.09 -9.44
CA VAL A 88 9.69 20.03 -10.42
C VAL A 88 8.63 19.03 -9.97
N GLN A 89 9.02 17.86 -9.44
CA GLN A 89 8.07 16.90 -8.85
C GLN A 89 7.26 17.55 -7.71
N ARG A 90 7.90 18.31 -6.82
CA ARG A 90 7.18 18.99 -5.72
C ARG A 90 6.17 20.02 -6.23
N LYS A 91 6.53 20.80 -7.26
CA LYS A 91 5.63 21.79 -7.88
C LYS A 91 4.47 21.09 -8.60
N ALA A 92 4.77 20.10 -9.45
CA ALA A 92 3.77 19.33 -10.18
C ALA A 92 2.83 18.57 -9.24
N GLY A 93 3.35 17.97 -8.16
CA GLY A 93 2.55 17.28 -7.15
C GLY A 93 1.53 18.20 -6.47
N LYS A 94 1.89 19.47 -6.18
CA LYS A 94 0.95 20.45 -5.62
C LYS A 94 -0.16 20.84 -6.62
N ILE A 95 0.11 20.78 -7.91
CA ILE A 95 -0.85 21.09 -8.97
C ILE A 95 -1.79 19.89 -9.21
N ALA A 96 -1.23 18.68 -9.25
CA ALA A 96 -1.95 17.46 -9.60
C ALA A 96 -2.73 16.85 -8.41
N CYS A 97 -2.28 17.05 -7.17
CA CYS A 97 -2.95 16.53 -5.97
C CYS A 97 -3.81 17.60 -5.29
N ILE A 98 -5.08 17.30 -5.09
CA ILE A 98 -6.01 18.13 -4.30
C ILE A 98 -6.54 17.33 -3.11
N PRO A 99 -6.67 17.95 -1.92
CA PRO A 99 -7.26 17.28 -0.76
C PRO A 99 -8.66 16.74 -1.06
N GLY A 100 -8.91 15.48 -0.71
CA GLY A 100 -10.18 14.81 -0.91
C GLY A 100 -10.39 14.23 -2.31
N GLU A 101 -9.50 14.49 -3.26
CA GLU A 101 -9.60 13.98 -4.63
C GLU A 101 -8.82 12.67 -4.78
N PHE A 102 -9.52 11.56 -4.57
CA PHE A 102 -8.98 10.20 -4.75
C PHE A 102 -9.62 9.51 -5.95
N GLY A 103 -8.83 8.67 -6.63
CA GLY A 103 -9.29 7.88 -7.76
C GLY A 103 -9.16 8.59 -9.10
N PHE A 104 -10.01 8.17 -10.05
CA PHE A 104 -10.05 8.68 -11.41
C PHE A 104 -10.43 10.16 -11.44
N LEU A 105 -9.77 10.89 -12.33
CA LEU A 105 -10.07 12.29 -12.63
C LEU A 105 -10.99 12.33 -13.86
N PRO A 106 -12.02 13.19 -13.87
CA PRO A 106 -12.75 13.45 -15.11
C PRO A 106 -11.86 14.23 -16.08
N GLU A 107 -12.15 14.12 -17.38
CA GLU A 107 -11.33 14.67 -18.45
C GLU A 107 -11.10 16.18 -18.29
N GLU A 108 -12.13 16.93 -17.89
CA GLU A 108 -11.99 18.39 -17.70
C GLU A 108 -10.91 18.73 -16.66
N ARG A 109 -10.77 17.89 -15.63
CA ARG A 109 -9.75 18.08 -14.58
C ARG A 109 -8.36 17.71 -15.05
N VAL A 110 -8.25 16.70 -15.91
CA VAL A 110 -6.98 16.35 -16.57
C VAL A 110 -6.50 17.51 -17.43
N GLN A 111 -7.39 18.13 -18.21
CA GLN A 111 -7.04 19.27 -19.05
C GLN A 111 -6.62 20.51 -18.25
N VAL A 112 -7.28 20.76 -17.11
CA VAL A 112 -6.87 21.84 -16.19
C VAL A 112 -5.48 21.57 -15.59
N ILE A 113 -5.17 20.31 -15.29
CA ILE A 113 -3.83 19.93 -14.81
C ILE A 113 -2.81 20.16 -15.93
N ALA A 114 -3.09 19.71 -17.17
CA ALA A 114 -2.22 19.90 -18.32
C ALA A 114 -1.87 21.39 -18.53
N SER A 115 -2.89 22.24 -18.59
CA SER A 115 -2.73 23.70 -18.76
C SER A 115 -1.86 24.34 -17.66
N LYS A 116 -1.93 23.81 -16.44
CA LYS A 116 -1.11 24.29 -15.31
C LYS A 116 0.30 23.71 -15.29
N LEU A 117 0.58 22.65 -16.05
CA LEU A 117 1.90 22.02 -16.11
C LEU A 117 2.75 22.53 -17.27
N ASP A 118 2.18 23.25 -18.25
CA ASP A 118 2.86 23.70 -19.48
C ASP A 118 4.18 24.45 -19.25
N HIS A 119 4.35 25.09 -18.10
CA HIS A 119 5.56 25.85 -17.75
C HIS A 119 6.62 25.01 -16.98
N LEU A 120 6.38 23.72 -16.77
CA LEU A 120 7.26 22.81 -16.04
C LEU A 120 7.82 21.73 -16.98
N PRO A 121 9.09 21.31 -16.81
CA PRO A 121 9.69 20.24 -17.60
C PRO A 121 9.23 18.86 -17.09
N ILE A 122 7.93 18.60 -17.19
CA ILE A 122 7.29 17.33 -16.81
C ILE A 122 6.14 17.03 -17.78
N THR A 123 6.00 15.77 -18.19
CA THR A 123 4.86 15.38 -19.03
C THR A 123 3.59 15.22 -18.18
N LEU A 124 2.43 15.36 -18.82
CA LEU A 124 1.14 15.13 -18.18
C LEU A 124 1.07 13.72 -17.55
N GLU A 125 1.49 12.70 -18.29
CA GLU A 125 1.51 11.31 -17.82
C GLU A 125 2.40 11.12 -16.58
N GLN A 126 3.59 11.75 -16.57
CA GLN A 126 4.49 11.73 -15.42
C GLN A 126 3.83 12.39 -14.20
N ALA A 127 3.12 13.51 -14.39
CA ALA A 127 2.42 14.18 -13.31
C ALA A 127 1.23 13.37 -12.77
N LEU A 128 0.47 12.69 -13.65
CA LEU A 128 -0.61 11.79 -13.24
C LEU A 128 -0.09 10.55 -12.50
N SER A 129 1.04 10.00 -12.96
CA SER A 129 1.74 8.91 -12.27
C SER A 129 2.23 9.35 -10.88
N LEU A 130 2.85 10.53 -10.80
CA LEU A 130 3.27 11.14 -9.54
C LEU A 130 2.09 11.35 -8.59
N ARG A 131 0.96 11.84 -9.10
CA ARG A 131 -0.28 11.98 -8.31
C ARG A 131 -0.74 10.65 -7.73
N SER A 132 -0.74 9.58 -8.52
CA SER A 132 -1.12 8.25 -8.07
C SER A 132 -0.22 7.78 -6.92
N ALA A 133 1.10 7.92 -7.08
CA ALA A 133 2.08 7.58 -6.06
C ALA A 133 1.90 8.41 -4.78
N LEU A 134 1.74 9.73 -4.89
CA LEU A 134 1.52 10.62 -3.75
C LEU A 134 0.19 10.32 -3.03
N ASN A 135 -0.87 10.00 -3.75
CA ASN A 135 -2.15 9.62 -3.15
C ASN A 135 -2.07 8.27 -2.43
N GLN A 136 -1.30 7.32 -2.97
CA GLN A 136 -1.03 6.03 -2.30
C GLN A 136 -0.21 6.24 -1.01
N GLU A 137 0.87 7.01 -1.09
CA GLU A 137 1.71 7.38 0.05
C GLU A 137 0.86 8.03 1.16
N LYS A 138 0.09 9.05 0.78
CA LYS A 138 -0.82 9.76 1.67
C LYS A 138 -1.84 8.82 2.34
N SER A 139 -2.44 7.91 1.58
CA SER A 139 -3.38 6.91 2.10
C SER A 139 -2.76 6.01 3.17
N VAL A 140 -1.50 5.61 2.99
CA VAL A 140 -0.79 4.76 3.95
C VAL A 140 -0.50 5.53 5.23
N TYR A 141 0.08 6.74 5.12
CA TYR A 141 0.47 7.52 6.31
C TYR A 141 -0.71 8.09 7.07
N SER A 142 -1.80 8.48 6.40
CA SER A 142 -2.97 9.08 7.06
C SER A 142 -3.92 8.05 7.69
N TYR A 143 -3.74 6.75 7.41
CA TYR A 143 -4.66 5.69 7.84
C TYR A 143 -4.90 5.67 9.35
N SER A 144 -3.84 5.76 10.17
CA SER A 144 -3.98 5.76 11.62
C SER A 144 -4.81 6.96 12.11
N LYS A 145 -4.55 8.15 11.56
CA LYS A 145 -5.28 9.38 11.88
C LYS A 145 -6.77 9.26 11.51
N LEU A 146 -7.06 8.64 10.37
CA LEU A 146 -8.43 8.37 9.94
C LEU A 146 -9.15 7.43 10.94
N MET A 147 -8.50 6.35 11.35
CA MET A 147 -9.08 5.37 12.27
C MET A 147 -9.32 5.95 13.67
N HIS A 148 -8.48 6.88 14.14
CA HIS A 148 -8.76 7.61 15.39
C HIS A 148 -10.05 8.44 15.34
N ARG A 149 -10.53 8.79 14.14
CA ARG A 149 -11.79 9.53 13.93
C ARG A 149 -12.94 8.63 13.50
N ALA A 150 -12.80 7.29 13.58
CA ALA A 150 -13.81 6.33 13.15
C ALA A 150 -15.21 6.58 13.76
N ASN A 151 -15.28 6.94 15.04
CA ASN A 151 -16.54 7.25 15.72
C ASN A 151 -17.22 8.52 15.16
N GLU A 152 -16.44 9.56 14.84
CA GLU A 152 -16.96 10.77 14.19
C GLU A 152 -17.48 10.47 12.79
N ILE A 153 -16.71 9.72 12.00
CA ILE A 153 -17.04 9.33 10.63
C ILE A 153 -18.32 8.48 10.62
N SER A 154 -18.43 7.51 11.54
CA SER A 154 -19.62 6.66 11.71
C SER A 154 -20.87 7.48 12.05
N ARG A 155 -20.76 8.45 12.98
CA ARG A 155 -21.89 9.33 13.33
C ARG A 155 -22.37 10.16 12.15
N ARG A 156 -21.47 10.71 11.34
CA ARG A 156 -21.83 11.49 10.14
C ARG A 156 -22.44 10.65 9.05
N TYR A 157 -21.91 9.44 8.85
CA TYR A 157 -22.53 8.48 7.93
C TYR A 157 -23.96 8.13 8.36
N ASN A 158 -24.19 7.90 9.66
CA ASN A 158 -25.54 7.67 10.20
C ASN A 158 -26.47 8.89 10.05
N ALA A 159 -25.91 10.10 10.02
CA ALA A 159 -26.65 11.33 9.75
C ALA A 159 -26.97 11.55 8.26
N GLY A 160 -26.57 10.64 7.37
CA GLY A 160 -26.87 10.67 5.95
C GLY A 160 -25.73 11.15 5.03
N GLU A 161 -24.54 11.46 5.56
CA GLU A 161 -23.40 11.80 4.71
C GLU A 161 -22.90 10.56 3.92
N SER A 162 -22.78 10.68 2.60
CA SER A 162 -22.27 9.59 1.75
C SER A 162 -20.78 9.31 1.99
N VAL A 163 -20.32 8.09 1.70
CA VAL A 163 -18.89 7.72 1.81
C VAL A 163 -18.00 8.63 0.96
N VAL A 164 -18.47 9.05 -0.22
CA VAL A 164 -17.74 9.95 -1.11
C VAL A 164 -17.60 11.35 -0.50
N ALA A 165 -18.67 11.88 0.11
CA ALA A 165 -18.61 13.16 0.81
C ALA A 165 -17.66 13.10 2.01
N LEU A 166 -17.72 12.03 2.80
CA LEU A 166 -16.80 11.80 3.91
C LEU A 166 -15.35 11.65 3.43
N SER A 167 -15.12 10.92 2.34
CA SER A 167 -13.78 10.76 1.74
C SER A 167 -13.16 12.10 1.35
N LYS A 168 -13.94 12.98 0.72
CA LYS A 168 -13.52 14.34 0.40
C LYS A 168 -13.20 15.16 1.65
N ARG A 169 -14.08 15.08 2.66
CA ARG A 169 -13.98 15.88 3.89
C ARG A 169 -12.84 15.47 4.81
N PHE A 170 -12.58 14.17 4.94
CA PHE A 170 -11.53 13.62 5.77
C PHE A 170 -10.23 13.36 4.99
N ASP A 171 -10.21 13.69 3.70
CA ASP A 171 -9.05 13.58 2.83
C ASP A 171 -8.41 12.18 2.87
N ALA A 172 -9.25 11.18 2.67
CA ALA A 172 -8.87 9.77 2.69
C ALA A 172 -9.57 9.00 1.56
N PRO A 173 -8.99 7.88 1.06
CA PRO A 173 -9.63 7.08 0.04
C PRO A 173 -11.03 6.60 0.45
N PRO A 174 -12.00 6.50 -0.48
CA PRO A 174 -13.36 6.06 -0.17
C PRO A 174 -13.41 4.71 0.56
N VAL A 175 -12.59 3.75 0.12
CA VAL A 175 -12.51 2.42 0.74
C VAL A 175 -12.01 2.48 2.20
N ASN A 176 -11.01 3.31 2.48
CA ASN A 176 -10.50 3.48 3.84
C ASN A 176 -11.48 4.26 4.72
N THR A 177 -12.20 5.22 4.14
CA THR A 177 -13.28 5.95 4.81
C THR A 177 -14.42 5.00 5.19
N PHE A 178 -14.82 4.10 4.29
CA PHE A 178 -15.83 3.07 4.58
C PHE A 178 -15.35 2.09 5.67
N ARG A 179 -14.08 1.69 5.64
CA ARG A 179 -13.49 0.91 6.75
C ARG A 179 -13.61 1.65 8.08
N ALA A 180 -13.36 2.96 8.11
CA ALA A 180 -13.50 3.76 9.32
C ALA A 180 -14.96 3.82 9.81
N VAL A 181 -15.94 3.91 8.90
CA VAL A 181 -17.37 3.78 9.22
C VAL A 181 -17.66 2.45 9.91
N LEU A 182 -17.21 1.33 9.34
CA LEU A 182 -17.43 -0.01 9.93
C LEU A 182 -16.73 -0.17 11.28
N THR A 183 -15.49 0.31 11.40
CA THR A 183 -14.76 0.31 12.67
C THR A 183 -15.49 1.14 13.74
N GLY A 184 -16.03 2.30 13.38
CA GLY A 184 -16.83 3.13 14.29
C GLY A 184 -18.18 2.50 14.67
N ARG A 185 -18.63 1.46 13.96
CA ARG A 185 -19.76 0.59 14.32
C ARG A 185 -19.34 -0.65 15.13
N GLY A 186 -18.08 -0.73 15.55
CA GLY A 186 -17.56 -1.86 16.33
C GLY A 186 -17.15 -3.07 15.49
N TRP A 187 -17.03 -2.95 14.17
CA TRP A 187 -16.59 -4.06 13.34
C TRP A 187 -15.07 -4.23 13.41
N THR A 188 -14.62 -5.44 13.72
CA THR A 188 -13.20 -5.80 13.69
C THR A 188 -12.73 -6.03 12.26
N LYS A 189 -11.42 -5.93 12.02
CA LYS A 189 -10.82 -6.19 10.70
C LYS A 189 -11.18 -7.58 10.15
N ASN A 190 -11.26 -8.59 11.02
CA ASN A 190 -11.59 -9.96 10.61
C ASN A 190 -13.06 -10.08 10.19
N ARG A 191 -13.97 -9.51 10.98
CA ARG A 191 -15.40 -9.46 10.65
C ARG A 191 -15.67 -8.80 9.29
N ILE A 192 -14.95 -7.70 8.98
CA ILE A 192 -15.06 -7.03 7.68
C ILE A 192 -14.58 -7.93 6.54
N LYS A 193 -13.48 -8.67 6.73
CA LYS A 193 -12.94 -9.56 5.69
C LYS A 193 -13.86 -10.75 5.41
N GLU A 194 -14.33 -11.40 6.46
CA GLU A 194 -15.20 -12.59 6.37
C GLU A 194 -16.53 -12.28 5.70
N THR A 195 -17.06 -11.08 5.88
CA THR A 195 -18.31 -10.64 5.26
C THR A 195 -18.19 -10.27 3.79
N LEU A 196 -16.99 -9.87 3.33
CA LEU A 196 -16.76 -9.47 1.93
C LEU A 196 -16.20 -10.59 1.05
N ASN A 197 -15.67 -11.67 1.64
CA ASN A 197 -15.15 -12.82 0.91
C ASN A 197 -16.21 -13.91 0.64
N ARG A 198 -17.49 -13.61 0.87
CA ARG A 198 -18.63 -14.46 0.50
C ARG A 198 -19.17 -14.00 -0.84
#